data_AF-E9SAC9-F1
#
_entry.id   AF-E9SAC9-F1
#
_cell.length_a   1.000
_cell.length_b   1.000
_cell.length_c   1.000
_cell.angle_alpha   90.00
_cell.angle_beta   90.00
_cell.angle_gamma   90.00
#
_symmetry.space_group_name_H-M   'P 1'
#
loop_
_entity.id
_entity.type
_entity.pdbx_description
1 polymer ?
#
loop_
_entity_poly.entity_id
_entity_poly.type
_entity_poly.pdbx_seq_one_letter_code
_entity_poly.pdbx_strand_id
1 'polypeptide(L)'
;MKNYELENLLKLYSSLEEELGDGDKAVKRYLSELVTARETIKQLRDKLSQCFDVKDAYDEATLHSWYIASVGDEEPVWTEKHLEELMNDFYLFPKSGGNYVEYTDEKSLYKDIAYWSNSLGELHHKGEFDLADKSELPPELQQAYEKLWTESPFGSNCYLMEYKGQYGIALINEYDTYTAGLVECTMEELYELAAEKAKELSESPLLADTTVISDKYCGFDGCHEIIVFMPYDTTEEKFNAIAEYLYKNVYTLKKSKS
;
A
#
# COMPACT_ATOMS: atom_id res chain seq x y z
N MET A 1 11.60 -15.04 19.91
CA MET A 1 12.97 -15.37 20.39
C MET A 1 13.81 -14.10 20.45
N LYS A 2 14.25 -13.69 21.64
CA LYS A 2 15.07 -12.49 21.81
C LYS A 2 16.49 -12.76 21.29
N ASN A 3 17.09 -11.81 20.56
CA ASN A 3 18.45 -11.91 19.95
C ASN A 3 19.53 -12.47 20.89
N TYR A 4 19.37 -12.30 22.20
CA TYR A 4 20.29 -12.76 23.24
C TYR A 4 20.36 -14.29 23.41
N GLU A 5 19.26 -15.02 23.19
CA GLU A 5 19.25 -16.50 23.26
C GLU A 5 19.95 -17.11 22.05
N LEU A 6 19.92 -16.40 20.92
CA LEU A 6 20.46 -16.83 19.63
C LEU A 6 21.99 -16.76 19.58
N GLU A 7 22.60 -15.71 20.14
CA GLU A 7 24.07 -15.60 20.22
C GLU A 7 24.68 -16.66 21.15
N ASN A 8 23.99 -17.00 22.23
CA ASN A 8 24.42 -18.05 23.16
C ASN A 8 24.35 -19.44 22.52
N LEU A 9 23.33 -19.71 21.70
CA LEU A 9 23.24 -20.94 20.90
C LEU A 9 24.36 -21.06 19.86
N LEU A 10 24.83 -19.94 19.28
CA LEU A 10 25.92 -19.95 18.29
C LEU A 10 27.30 -20.19 18.92
N LYS A 11 27.52 -19.67 20.14
CA LYS A 11 28.71 -20.00 20.93
C LYS A 11 28.71 -21.47 21.34
N LEU A 12 27.55 -22.01 21.72
CA LEU A 12 27.38 -23.42 22.03
C LEU A 12 27.64 -24.30 20.80
N TYR A 13 27.15 -23.89 19.62
CA TYR A 13 27.39 -24.56 18.33
C TYR A 13 28.87 -24.64 17.96
N SER A 14 29.59 -23.52 18.03
CA SER A 14 31.02 -23.46 17.69
C SER A 14 31.86 -24.35 18.63
N SER A 15 31.44 -24.43 19.89
CA SER A 15 32.07 -25.30 20.89
C SER A 15 31.78 -26.79 20.66
N LEU A 16 30.57 -27.14 20.19
CA LEU A 16 30.17 -28.53 19.95
C LEU A 16 30.79 -29.08 18.65
N GLU A 17 31.02 -28.24 17.64
CA GLU A 17 31.67 -28.65 16.39
C GLU A 17 33.14 -29.01 16.58
N GLU A 18 33.84 -28.36 17.53
CA GLU A 18 35.22 -28.71 17.92
C GLU A 18 35.30 -30.00 18.75
N GLU A 19 34.26 -30.34 19.53
CA GLU A 19 34.23 -31.53 20.39
C GLU A 19 33.72 -32.81 19.69
N LEU A 20 32.98 -32.69 18.58
CA LEU A 20 32.39 -33.82 17.86
C LEU A 20 33.37 -34.43 16.84
N GLY A 21 33.99 -35.56 17.22
CA GLY A 21 34.77 -36.40 16.29
C GLY A 21 33.95 -37.00 15.13
N ASP A 22 34.62 -37.79 14.28
CA ASP A 22 34.05 -38.37 13.03
C ASP A 22 32.85 -39.32 13.20
N GLY A 23 32.47 -39.65 14.43
CA GLY A 23 31.48 -40.67 14.76
C GLY A 23 30.01 -40.26 14.59
N ASP A 24 29.67 -38.97 14.53
CA ASP A 24 28.27 -38.56 14.62
C ASP A 24 27.75 -37.83 13.38
N LYS A 25 27.72 -38.57 12.26
CA LYS A 25 27.16 -38.11 10.97
C LYS A 25 25.72 -37.60 11.08
N ALA A 26 24.93 -38.14 12.00
CA ALA A 26 23.54 -37.72 12.21
C ALA A 26 23.48 -36.32 12.83
N VAL A 27 24.32 -36.04 13.83
CA VAL A 27 24.43 -34.71 14.44
C VAL A 27 24.99 -33.69 13.43
N LYS A 28 26.03 -34.04 12.66
CA LYS A 28 26.55 -33.16 11.59
C LYS A 28 25.50 -32.84 10.52
N ARG A 29 24.66 -33.82 10.15
CA ARG A 29 23.57 -33.61 9.18
C ARG A 29 22.48 -32.69 9.74
N TYR A 30 22.02 -32.94 10.96
CA TYR A 30 21.01 -32.13 11.62
C TYR A 30 21.48 -30.67 11.81
N LEU A 31 22.75 -30.47 12.15
CA LEU A 31 23.36 -29.14 12.25
C LEU A 31 23.41 -28.42 10.89
N SER A 32 23.77 -29.11 9.82
CA SER A 32 23.74 -28.53 8.46
C SER A 32 22.33 -28.14 8.00
N GLU A 33 21.32 -28.93 8.36
CA GLU A 33 19.91 -28.64 8.07
C GLU A 33 19.44 -27.37 8.83
N LEU A 34 19.85 -27.20 10.09
CA LEU A 34 19.55 -25.99 10.89
C LEU A 34 20.22 -24.72 10.32
N VAL A 35 21.47 -24.81 9.86
CA VAL A 35 22.15 -23.67 9.21
C VAL A 35 21.43 -23.27 7.92
N THR A 36 21.03 -24.26 7.11
CA THR A 36 20.29 -24.02 5.86
C THR A 36 18.91 -23.39 6.11
N ALA A 37 18.19 -23.87 7.12
CA ALA A 37 16.92 -23.27 7.56
C ALA A 37 17.12 -21.83 8.02
N ARG A 38 18.22 -21.53 8.73
CA ARG A 38 18.57 -20.17 9.18
C ARG A 38 18.87 -19.22 8.02
N GLU A 39 19.62 -19.66 7.02
CA GLU A 39 19.89 -18.86 5.81
C GLU A 39 18.61 -18.58 5.05
N THR A 40 17.72 -19.57 4.96
CA THR A 40 16.40 -19.42 4.33
C THR A 40 15.54 -18.42 5.10
N ILE A 41 15.45 -18.51 6.43
CA ILE A 41 14.70 -17.56 7.27
C ILE A 41 15.27 -16.15 7.15
N LYS A 42 16.61 -16.01 7.10
CA LYS A 42 17.25 -14.71 6.90
C LYS A 42 16.91 -14.13 5.53
N GLN A 43 17.02 -14.92 4.47
CA GLN A 43 16.66 -14.49 3.11
C GLN A 43 15.17 -14.11 3.01
N LEU A 44 14.29 -14.87 3.65
CA LEU A 44 12.86 -14.56 3.71
C LEU A 44 12.62 -13.25 4.48
N ARG A 45 13.30 -13.03 5.60
CA ARG A 45 13.22 -11.78 6.36
C ARG A 45 13.78 -10.59 5.58
N ASP A 46 14.90 -10.77 4.89
CA ASP A 46 15.50 -9.72 4.06
C ASP A 46 14.57 -9.36 2.89
N LYS A 47 13.96 -10.36 2.24
CA LYS A 47 12.90 -10.15 1.23
C LYS A 47 11.66 -9.48 1.82
N LEU A 48 11.19 -9.91 2.99
CA LEU A 48 10.06 -9.30 3.68
C LEU A 48 10.35 -7.84 4.04
N SER A 49 11.58 -7.54 4.46
CA SER A 49 12.03 -6.17 4.78
C SER A 49 12.22 -5.26 3.56
N GLN A 50 12.32 -5.83 2.36
CA GLN A 50 12.27 -5.08 1.10
C GLN A 50 10.83 -4.73 0.70
N CYS A 51 9.85 -5.53 1.15
CA CYS A 51 8.44 -5.29 0.88
C CYS A 51 7.73 -4.50 2.00
N PHE A 52 8.23 -4.54 3.24
CA PHE A 52 7.63 -3.91 4.41
C PHE A 52 8.71 -3.35 5.35
N ASP A 53 8.61 -2.08 5.77
CA ASP A 53 9.45 -1.58 6.86
C ASP A 53 8.92 -2.11 8.20
N VAL A 54 9.54 -3.17 8.71
CA VAL A 54 9.20 -3.80 10.00
C VAL A 54 9.30 -2.80 11.16
N LYS A 55 10.10 -1.72 11.05
CA LYS A 55 10.17 -0.68 12.08
C LYS A 55 8.93 0.21 12.07
N ASP A 56 8.29 0.31 10.92
CA ASP A 56 7.05 1.04 10.72
C ASP A 56 5.82 0.14 10.89
N ALA A 57 5.93 -1.07 11.46
CA ALA A 57 4.76 -1.88 11.82
C ALA A 57 4.31 -1.63 13.28
N TYR A 58 3.01 -1.76 13.57
CA TYR A 58 2.49 -1.66 14.94
C TYR A 58 3.10 -2.73 15.83
N ASP A 59 3.45 -2.37 17.07
CA ASP A 59 3.97 -3.32 18.03
C ASP A 59 2.85 -4.14 18.68
N GLU A 60 3.26 -5.27 19.27
CA GLU A 60 2.38 -6.23 19.97
C GLU A 60 1.49 -5.55 21.03
N ALA A 61 2.05 -4.60 21.79
CA ALA A 61 1.31 -3.89 22.82
C ALA A 61 0.21 -2.98 22.23
N THR A 62 0.49 -2.36 21.09
CA THR A 62 -0.45 -1.47 20.39
C THR A 62 -1.62 -2.26 19.79
N LEU A 63 -1.33 -3.39 19.12
CA LEU A 63 -2.36 -4.26 18.56
C LEU A 63 -3.25 -4.87 19.67
N HIS A 64 -2.64 -5.31 20.77
CA HIS A 64 -3.35 -5.83 21.93
C HIS A 64 -4.27 -4.77 22.57
N SER A 65 -3.80 -3.52 22.66
CA SER A 65 -4.61 -2.41 23.19
C SER A 65 -5.76 -2.02 22.26
N TRP A 66 -5.53 -2.00 20.94
CA TRP A 66 -6.57 -1.74 19.94
C TRP A 66 -7.65 -2.81 19.97
N TYR A 67 -7.25 -4.08 20.11
CA TYR A 67 -8.19 -5.19 20.26
C TYR A 67 -9.07 -5.03 21.51
N ILE A 68 -8.47 -4.81 22.69
CA ILE A 68 -9.21 -4.58 23.94
C ILE A 68 -10.21 -3.43 23.81
N ALA A 69 -9.84 -2.38 23.08
CA ALA A 69 -10.71 -1.22 22.86
C ALA A 69 -11.83 -1.46 21.82
N SER A 70 -11.69 -2.48 20.96
CA SER A 70 -12.64 -2.82 19.89
C SER A 70 -13.77 -3.75 20.31
N VAL A 71 -13.58 -4.49 21.40
CA VAL A 71 -14.63 -5.26 22.06
C VAL A 71 -15.26 -4.39 23.16
N GLY A 72 -16.59 -4.23 23.15
CA GLY A 72 -17.33 -3.54 24.21
C GLY A 72 -17.33 -4.33 25.53
N ASP A 73 -18.32 -4.10 26.40
CA ASP A 73 -18.44 -4.79 27.70
C ASP A 73 -18.81 -6.30 27.62
N GLU A 74 -18.64 -6.93 26.45
CA GLU A 74 -18.92 -8.35 26.25
C GLU A 74 -17.70 -9.22 26.55
N GLU A 75 -17.93 -10.48 26.98
CA GLU A 75 -16.83 -11.42 27.20
C GLU A 75 -16.07 -11.64 25.88
N PRO A 76 -14.74 -11.49 25.86
CA PRO A 76 -13.96 -11.61 24.63
C PRO A 76 -14.10 -13.02 24.06
N VAL A 77 -14.58 -13.09 22.81
CA VAL A 77 -14.76 -14.35 22.06
C VAL A 77 -13.42 -15.06 21.79
N TRP A 78 -12.30 -14.34 21.93
CA TRP A 78 -10.96 -14.84 21.67
C TRP A 78 -10.18 -15.04 22.97
N THR A 79 -9.62 -16.24 23.13
CA THR A 79 -8.76 -16.58 24.26
C THR A 79 -7.34 -16.05 24.04
N GLU A 80 -6.53 -15.97 25.09
CA GLU A 80 -5.09 -15.66 24.98
C GLU A 80 -4.38 -16.53 23.94
N LYS A 81 -4.80 -17.79 23.80
CA LYS A 81 -4.26 -18.71 22.80
C LYS A 81 -4.59 -18.27 21.37
N HIS A 82 -5.78 -17.72 21.13
CA HIS A 82 -6.14 -17.20 19.81
C HIS A 82 -5.37 -15.91 19.48
N LEU A 83 -5.06 -15.09 20.48
CA LEU A 83 -4.18 -13.92 20.31
C LEU A 83 -2.75 -14.35 20.02
N GLU A 84 -2.24 -15.36 20.72
CA GLU A 84 -0.92 -15.95 20.46
C GLU A 84 -0.83 -16.56 19.05
N GLU A 85 -1.90 -17.21 18.56
CA GLU A 85 -1.98 -17.72 17.19
C GLU A 85 -2.02 -16.57 16.15
N LEU A 86 -2.84 -15.54 16.37
CA LEU A 86 -2.91 -14.36 15.50
C LEU A 86 -1.57 -13.61 15.39
N MET A 87 -0.81 -13.54 16.49
CA MET A 87 0.49 -12.87 16.55
C MET A 87 1.65 -13.73 15.97
N ASN A 88 1.46 -15.05 15.87
CA ASN A 88 2.43 -15.96 15.25
C ASN A 88 2.21 -16.10 13.74
N ASP A 89 0.99 -15.84 13.25
CA ASP A 89 0.72 -15.65 11.84
C ASP A 89 1.18 -14.24 11.44
N PHE A 90 2.09 -14.15 10.48
CA PHE A 90 2.87 -12.96 10.13
C PHE A 90 2.03 -11.79 9.56
N TYR A 91 1.24 -11.10 10.38
CA TYR A 91 0.59 -9.85 10.00
C TYR A 91 1.45 -8.67 10.47
N LEU A 92 2.30 -8.16 9.57
CA LEU A 92 2.86 -6.83 9.71
C LEU A 92 1.75 -5.84 9.37
N PHE A 93 1.13 -5.21 10.37
CA PHE A 93 0.26 -4.05 10.14
C PHE A 93 1.14 -2.80 10.01
N PRO A 94 1.34 -2.25 8.80
CA PRO A 94 2.05 -0.97 8.67
C PRO A 94 1.34 0.10 9.50
N LYS A 95 2.13 0.92 10.20
CA LYS A 95 1.73 2.10 10.98
C LYS A 95 1.36 3.26 10.06
N SER A 96 1.89 3.27 8.85
CA SER A 96 1.57 4.24 7.82
C SER A 96 0.34 3.78 7.04
N GLY A 97 -0.61 4.69 6.82
CA GLY A 97 -1.65 4.47 5.83
C GLY A 97 -1.07 4.56 4.41
N GLY A 98 -1.81 5.08 3.44
CA GLY A 98 -1.28 5.31 2.10
C GLY A 98 -0.01 6.16 2.09
N ASN A 99 0.89 5.89 1.15
CA ASN A 99 2.06 6.73 0.93
C ASN A 99 1.63 8.05 0.27
N TYR A 100 1.60 9.14 1.03
CA TYR A 100 1.26 10.46 0.51
C TYR A 100 2.43 11.08 -0.25
N VAL A 101 2.18 11.53 -1.48
CA VAL A 101 3.15 12.23 -2.33
C VAL A 101 2.50 13.47 -2.92
N GLU A 102 3.25 14.57 -2.98
CA GLU A 102 2.77 15.84 -3.48
C GLU A 102 3.59 16.29 -4.69
N TYR A 103 2.91 16.62 -5.79
CA TYR A 103 3.48 17.24 -6.99
C TYR A 103 2.91 18.65 -7.13
N THR A 104 3.78 19.65 -7.04
CA THR A 104 3.42 21.09 -7.09
C THR A 104 3.87 21.77 -8.38
N ASP A 105 4.86 21.18 -9.05
CA ASP A 105 5.43 21.70 -10.29
C ASP A 105 4.64 21.16 -11.50
N GLU A 106 4.29 22.05 -12.44
CA GLU A 106 3.57 21.68 -13.66
C GLU A 106 4.28 20.51 -14.37
N LYS A 107 3.53 19.46 -14.66
CA LYS A 107 3.99 18.26 -15.37
C LYS A 107 5.08 17.45 -14.66
N SER A 108 5.37 17.71 -13.39
CA SER A 108 6.33 16.89 -12.64
C SER A 108 5.86 15.45 -12.47
N LEU A 109 4.55 15.23 -12.26
CA LEU A 109 3.94 13.90 -12.20
C LEU A 109 4.15 13.09 -13.48
N TYR A 110 4.02 13.68 -14.68
CA TYR A 110 4.14 12.95 -15.97
C TYR A 110 5.54 12.33 -16.22
N LYS A 111 6.55 12.70 -15.42
CA LYS A 111 7.87 12.02 -15.45
C LYS A 111 7.82 10.67 -14.77
N ASP A 112 6.93 10.52 -13.79
CA ASP A 112 6.81 9.37 -12.91
C ASP A 112 5.62 8.47 -13.27
N ILE A 113 4.74 8.88 -14.21
CA ILE A 113 3.57 8.09 -14.64
C ILE A 113 3.57 7.73 -16.14
N ALA A 114 2.82 6.66 -16.45
CA ALA A 114 2.31 6.35 -17.78
C ALA A 114 0.84 5.93 -17.69
N TYR A 115 -0.04 6.56 -18.45
CA TYR A 115 -1.41 6.09 -18.60
C TYR A 115 -1.50 4.98 -19.64
N TRP A 116 -2.17 3.90 -19.29
CA TRP A 116 -2.40 2.72 -20.13
C TRP A 116 -3.86 2.58 -20.61
N SER A 117 -4.74 3.42 -20.07
CA SER A 117 -6.09 3.65 -20.57
C SER A 117 -6.50 5.10 -20.30
N ASN A 118 -7.60 5.54 -20.88
CA ASN A 118 -8.33 6.71 -20.38
C ASN A 118 -9.46 6.28 -19.41
N SER A 119 -10.24 7.25 -18.91
CA SER A 119 -11.36 7.01 -18.00
C SER A 119 -12.56 6.30 -18.64
N LEU A 120 -12.60 6.22 -19.97
CA LEU A 120 -13.61 5.49 -20.75
C LEU A 120 -13.18 4.07 -21.10
N GLY A 121 -11.96 3.67 -20.70
CA GLY A 121 -11.42 2.33 -20.93
C GLY A 121 -10.78 2.14 -22.30
N GLU A 122 -10.63 3.22 -23.07
CA GLU A 122 -9.87 3.18 -24.32
C GLU A 122 -8.39 2.99 -23.98
N LEU A 123 -7.78 1.94 -24.55
CA LEU A 123 -6.42 1.53 -24.23
C LEU A 123 -5.41 2.29 -25.10
N HIS A 124 -4.42 2.88 -24.46
CA HIS A 124 -3.34 3.62 -25.11
C HIS A 124 -2.10 3.60 -24.24
N HIS A 125 -0.91 3.88 -24.76
CA HIS A 125 0.28 4.12 -23.93
C HIS A 125 0.66 5.59 -23.99
N LYS A 126 0.49 6.31 -22.87
CA LYS A 126 0.77 7.75 -22.71
C LYS A 126 0.09 8.68 -23.74
N GLY A 127 -0.97 8.21 -24.40
CA GLY A 127 -1.57 8.89 -25.54
C GLY A 127 -0.64 8.99 -26.77
N GLU A 128 0.48 8.28 -26.79
CA GLU A 128 1.42 8.25 -27.92
C GLU A 128 0.95 7.30 -29.03
N PHE A 129 0.34 6.18 -28.62
CA PHE A 129 -0.26 5.21 -29.53
C PHE A 129 -1.40 4.46 -28.83
N ASP A 130 -2.40 4.08 -29.62
CA ASP A 130 -3.53 3.25 -29.18
C ASP A 130 -3.13 1.77 -29.21
N LEU A 131 -3.68 0.99 -28.27
CA LEU A 131 -3.56 -0.45 -28.25
C LEU A 131 -4.76 -1.06 -29.00
N ALA A 132 -4.53 -2.11 -29.77
CA ALA A 132 -5.58 -2.76 -30.54
C ALA A 132 -6.58 -3.48 -29.62
N ASP A 133 -6.08 -4.16 -28.59
CA ASP A 133 -6.87 -4.83 -27.58
C ASP A 133 -6.05 -5.11 -26.30
N LYS A 134 -6.71 -5.66 -25.28
CA LYS A 134 -6.11 -5.95 -23.98
C LYS A 134 -4.86 -6.83 -24.04
N SER A 135 -4.67 -7.67 -25.07
CA SER A 135 -3.52 -8.58 -25.16
C SER A 135 -2.18 -7.84 -25.34
N GLU A 136 -2.23 -6.56 -25.74
CA GLU A 136 -1.05 -5.70 -25.87
C GLU A 136 -0.67 -5.00 -24.55
N LEU A 137 -1.52 -5.07 -23.52
CA LEU A 137 -1.17 -4.58 -22.18
C LEU A 137 -0.11 -5.48 -21.54
N PRO A 138 0.74 -4.94 -20.64
CA PRO A 138 1.52 -5.74 -19.70
C PRO A 138 0.62 -6.75 -18.95
N PRO A 139 1.09 -7.99 -18.67
CA PRO A 139 0.27 -9.01 -18.01
C PRO A 139 -0.39 -8.54 -16.70
N GLU A 140 0.32 -7.72 -15.93
CA GLU A 140 -0.16 -7.08 -14.71
C GLU A 140 -1.39 -6.18 -14.98
N LEU A 141 -1.33 -5.37 -16.03
CA LEU A 141 -2.42 -4.49 -16.43
C LEU A 141 -3.57 -5.24 -17.09
N GLN A 142 -3.31 -6.35 -17.78
CA GLN A 142 -4.37 -7.25 -18.24
C GLN A 142 -5.20 -7.74 -17.06
N GLN A 143 -4.54 -8.19 -15.98
CA GLN A 143 -5.20 -8.63 -14.76
C GLN A 143 -6.01 -7.49 -14.11
N ALA A 144 -5.43 -6.30 -13.96
CA ALA A 144 -6.12 -5.16 -13.37
C ALA A 144 -7.33 -4.74 -14.22
N TYR A 145 -7.20 -4.73 -15.54
CA TYR A 145 -8.28 -4.41 -16.46
C TYR A 145 -9.45 -5.38 -16.35
N GLU A 146 -9.17 -6.69 -16.26
CA GLU A 146 -10.23 -7.70 -16.17
C GLU A 146 -10.96 -7.72 -14.83
N LYS A 147 -10.26 -7.39 -13.73
CA LYS A 147 -10.78 -7.57 -12.37
C LYS A 147 -11.28 -6.28 -11.72
N LEU A 148 -10.67 -5.15 -12.05
CA LEU A 148 -10.80 -3.91 -11.27
C LEU A 148 -11.32 -2.76 -12.12
N TRP A 149 -10.97 -2.70 -13.41
CA TRP A 149 -11.38 -1.57 -14.25
C TRP A 149 -12.89 -1.54 -14.44
N THR A 150 -13.46 -0.36 -14.26
CA THR A 150 -14.87 -0.05 -14.44
C THR A 150 -15.02 1.42 -14.74
N GLU A 151 -16.07 1.80 -15.46
CA GLU A 151 -16.35 3.20 -15.77
C GLU A 151 -16.85 3.93 -14.51
N SER A 152 -16.12 4.98 -14.12
CA SER A 152 -16.45 5.89 -13.02
C SER A 152 -16.95 5.26 -11.70
N PRO A 153 -16.20 4.33 -11.08
CA PRO A 153 -16.58 3.67 -9.83
C PRO A 153 -16.84 4.71 -8.74
N PHE A 154 -18.11 4.81 -8.33
CA PHE A 154 -18.55 5.79 -7.33
C PHE A 154 -18.08 7.22 -7.60
N GLY A 155 -18.02 7.63 -8.88
CA GLY A 155 -17.73 9.01 -9.27
C GLY A 155 -16.24 9.39 -9.39
N SER A 156 -15.30 8.49 -9.09
CA SER A 156 -13.88 8.70 -9.41
C SER A 156 -13.58 8.23 -10.83
N ASN A 157 -12.71 8.93 -11.57
CA ASN A 157 -12.25 8.48 -12.88
C ASN A 157 -11.26 7.31 -12.70
N CYS A 158 -11.43 6.24 -13.49
CA CYS A 158 -10.66 4.99 -13.32
C CYS A 158 -9.70 4.75 -14.49
N TYR A 159 -8.42 4.64 -14.18
CA TYR A 159 -7.36 4.53 -15.17
C TYR A 159 -6.45 3.33 -14.89
N LEU A 160 -6.05 2.62 -15.94
CA LEU A 160 -4.85 1.79 -15.89
C LEU A 160 -3.62 2.72 -15.90
N MET A 161 -2.72 2.53 -14.95
CA MET A 161 -1.59 3.43 -14.77
C MET A 161 -0.32 2.66 -14.40
N GLU A 162 0.81 3.14 -14.88
CA GLU A 162 2.14 2.83 -14.37
C GLU A 162 2.61 4.02 -13.54
N TYR A 163 3.10 3.76 -12.33
CA TYR A 163 3.70 4.77 -11.46
C TYR A 163 5.07 4.29 -10.99
N LYS A 164 6.13 5.03 -11.32
CA LYS A 164 7.53 4.71 -10.99
C LYS A 164 7.93 3.27 -11.32
N GLY A 165 7.45 2.77 -12.45
CA GLY A 165 7.71 1.40 -12.92
C GLY A 165 6.80 0.32 -12.33
N GLN A 166 5.85 0.69 -11.48
CA GLN A 166 4.84 -0.22 -10.92
C GLN A 166 3.53 -0.10 -11.68
N TYR A 167 3.00 -1.23 -12.15
CA TYR A 167 1.70 -1.29 -12.81
C TYR A 167 0.56 -1.40 -11.79
N GLY A 168 -0.56 -0.75 -12.10
CA GLY A 168 -1.73 -0.76 -11.25
C GLY A 168 -2.93 -0.04 -11.84
N ILE A 169 -3.84 0.32 -10.94
CA ILE A 169 -5.08 1.03 -11.25
C ILE A 169 -5.18 2.28 -10.39
N ALA A 170 -5.65 3.37 -10.98
CA ALA A 170 -5.74 4.67 -10.33
C ALA A 170 -7.18 5.17 -10.31
N LEU A 171 -7.61 5.67 -9.15
CA LEU A 171 -8.84 6.44 -9.00
C LEU A 171 -8.47 7.92 -8.88
N ILE A 172 -8.96 8.73 -9.83
CA ILE A 172 -8.63 10.14 -9.97
C ILE A 172 -9.87 10.99 -9.69
N ASN A 173 -9.72 11.99 -8.82
CA ASN A 173 -10.76 12.95 -8.47
C ASN A 173 -10.25 14.37 -8.78
N GLU A 174 -11.02 15.12 -9.54
CA GLU A 174 -10.63 16.41 -10.10
C GLU A 174 -11.24 17.57 -9.30
N TYR A 175 -10.44 18.62 -9.12
CA TYR A 175 -10.77 19.83 -8.38
C TYR A 175 -10.56 21.00 -9.32
N ASP A 176 -11.66 21.48 -9.88
CA ASP A 176 -11.70 22.48 -10.93
C ASP A 176 -12.29 23.82 -10.44
N THR A 177 -12.46 24.76 -11.37
CA THR A 177 -13.07 26.06 -11.05
C THR A 177 -14.52 25.96 -10.58
N TYR A 178 -15.26 24.91 -10.99
CA TYR A 178 -16.59 24.64 -10.48
C TYR A 178 -16.53 24.25 -8.99
N THR A 179 -15.61 23.36 -8.63
CA THR A 179 -15.36 22.94 -7.24
C THR A 179 -14.91 24.13 -6.38
N ALA A 180 -14.02 24.99 -6.89
CA ALA A 180 -13.62 26.24 -6.23
C ALA A 180 -14.83 27.15 -5.95
N GLY A 181 -15.76 27.24 -6.90
CA GLY A 181 -17.00 28.00 -6.77
C GLY A 181 -17.94 27.44 -5.69
N LEU A 182 -18.04 26.12 -5.54
CA LEU A 182 -18.84 25.48 -4.49
C LEU A 182 -18.27 25.68 -3.09
N VAL A 183 -16.93 25.72 -2.96
CA VAL A 183 -16.22 25.89 -1.68
C VAL A 183 -15.99 27.38 -1.35
N GLU A 184 -16.26 28.28 -2.29
CA GLU A 184 -16.00 29.72 -2.18
C GLU A 184 -14.53 30.02 -1.84
N CYS A 185 -13.62 29.47 -2.65
CA CYS A 185 -12.18 29.69 -2.55
C CYS A 185 -11.54 29.96 -3.93
N THR A 186 -10.29 30.44 -3.91
CA THR A 186 -9.45 30.51 -5.10
C THR A 186 -8.93 29.13 -5.49
N MET A 187 -8.47 28.94 -6.74
CA MET A 187 -7.82 27.67 -7.13
C MET A 187 -6.60 27.34 -6.27
N GLU A 188 -5.82 28.35 -5.88
CA GLU A 188 -4.66 28.16 -5.01
C GLU A 188 -5.07 27.65 -3.62
N GLU A 189 -6.10 28.26 -3.00
CA GLU A 189 -6.67 27.76 -1.74
C GLU A 189 -7.33 26.38 -1.92
N LEU A 190 -7.94 26.11 -3.08
CA LEU A 190 -8.52 24.81 -3.39
C LEU A 190 -7.45 23.72 -3.42
N TYR A 191 -6.29 24.00 -4.00
CA TYR A 191 -5.16 23.08 -3.98
C TYR A 191 -4.71 22.78 -2.56
N GLU A 192 -4.54 23.80 -1.71
CA GLU A 192 -4.15 23.61 -0.31
C GLU A 192 -5.15 22.70 0.43
N LEU A 193 -6.45 22.91 0.22
CA LEU A 193 -7.51 22.08 0.78
C LEU A 193 -7.48 20.64 0.24
N ALA A 194 -7.25 20.46 -1.07
CA ALA A 194 -7.16 19.14 -1.70
C ALA A 194 -5.90 18.39 -1.24
N ALA A 195 -4.76 19.06 -1.10
CA ALA A 195 -3.52 18.48 -0.59
C ALA A 195 -3.65 18.06 0.89
N GLU A 196 -4.26 18.91 1.74
CA GLU A 196 -4.59 18.55 3.12
C GLU A 196 -5.54 17.34 3.16
N LYS A 197 -6.55 17.32 2.28
CA LYS A 197 -7.47 16.19 2.16
C LYS A 197 -6.77 14.91 1.70
N ALA A 198 -5.89 14.97 0.71
CA ALA A 198 -5.11 13.82 0.25
C ALA A 198 -4.27 13.24 1.39
N LYS A 199 -3.64 14.11 2.19
CA LYS A 199 -2.91 13.71 3.39
C LYS A 199 -3.83 13.06 4.43
N GLU A 200 -4.99 13.65 4.74
CA GLU A 200 -5.99 13.05 5.66
C GLU A 200 -6.44 11.66 5.16
N LEU A 201 -6.77 11.52 3.87
CA LEU A 201 -7.17 10.25 3.28
C LEU A 201 -6.06 9.21 3.43
N SER A 202 -4.80 9.62 3.19
CA SER A 202 -3.64 8.75 3.30
C SER A 202 -3.45 8.19 4.72
N GLU A 203 -4.00 8.80 5.76
CA GLU A 203 -3.92 8.26 7.13
C GLU A 203 -4.89 7.08 7.35
N SER A 204 -5.81 6.82 6.42
CA SER A 204 -6.75 5.69 6.51
C SER A 204 -6.04 4.34 6.36
N PRO A 205 -6.23 3.38 7.28
CA PRO A 205 -5.72 2.02 7.12
C PRO A 205 -6.23 1.31 5.87
N LEU A 206 -7.39 1.73 5.33
CA LEU A 206 -7.94 1.19 4.08
C LEU A 206 -7.02 1.49 2.88
N LEU A 207 -6.29 2.60 2.95
CA LEU A 207 -5.33 3.01 1.94
C LEU A 207 -3.91 2.49 2.21
N ALA A 208 -3.73 1.61 3.21
CA ALA A 208 -2.47 0.88 3.37
C ALA A 208 -2.09 0.19 2.04
N ASP A 209 -0.81 0.23 1.68
CA ASP A 209 -0.25 -0.28 0.41
C ASP A 209 -0.69 0.48 -0.86
N THR A 210 -1.32 1.65 -0.73
CA THR A 210 -1.63 2.54 -1.85
C THR A 210 -0.69 3.74 -1.88
N THR A 211 -0.61 4.42 -3.02
CA THR A 211 -0.01 5.77 -3.10
C THR A 211 -1.13 6.78 -3.28
N VAL A 212 -1.19 7.76 -2.38
CA VAL A 212 -2.12 8.90 -2.47
C VAL A 212 -1.34 10.10 -2.97
N ILE A 213 -1.74 10.66 -4.11
CA ILE A 213 -1.03 11.73 -4.79
C ILE A 213 -1.93 12.95 -4.83
N SER A 214 -1.39 14.11 -4.44
CA SER A 214 -1.95 15.41 -4.81
C SER A 214 -1.13 16.00 -5.96
N ASP A 215 -1.78 16.36 -7.06
CA ASP A 215 -1.14 16.98 -8.22
C ASP A 215 -1.76 18.34 -8.54
N LYS A 216 -0.90 19.30 -8.87
CA LYS A 216 -1.28 20.70 -9.02
C LYS A 216 -1.26 21.13 -10.49
N TYR A 217 -2.36 21.73 -10.95
CA TYR A 217 -2.47 22.30 -12.30
C TYR A 217 -2.29 21.24 -13.41
N CYS A 218 -3.08 20.19 -13.33
CA CYS A 218 -3.17 19.08 -14.27
C CYS A 218 -4.16 19.37 -15.40
N GLY A 219 -4.00 18.64 -16.52
CA GLY A 219 -4.97 18.64 -17.62
C GLY A 219 -5.03 19.93 -18.44
N PHE A 220 -6.00 20.00 -19.35
CA PHE A 220 -6.18 21.15 -20.26
C PHE A 220 -6.73 22.40 -19.56
N ASP A 221 -7.45 22.22 -18.45
CA ASP A 221 -8.17 23.30 -17.76
C ASP A 221 -7.48 23.74 -16.45
N GLY A 222 -6.31 23.17 -16.12
CA GLY A 222 -5.54 23.53 -14.94
C GLY A 222 -6.20 23.10 -13.62
N CYS A 223 -6.84 21.92 -13.62
CA CYS A 223 -7.45 21.32 -12.43
C CYS A 223 -6.39 20.89 -11.41
N HIS A 224 -6.79 20.64 -10.18
CA HIS A 224 -5.99 19.87 -9.22
C HIS A 224 -6.54 18.45 -9.14
N GLU A 225 -5.70 17.47 -8.81
CA GLU A 225 -6.11 16.08 -8.77
C GLU A 225 -5.71 15.43 -7.44
N ILE A 226 -6.61 14.61 -6.89
CA ILE A 226 -6.25 13.58 -5.92
C ILE A 226 -6.31 12.24 -6.64
N ILE A 227 -5.17 11.54 -6.66
CA ILE A 227 -5.02 10.23 -7.31
C ILE A 227 -4.73 9.21 -6.21
N VAL A 228 -5.54 8.15 -6.15
CA VAL A 228 -5.23 6.96 -5.34
C VAL A 228 -4.80 5.85 -6.28
N PHE A 229 -3.50 5.57 -6.29
CA PHE A 229 -2.89 4.50 -7.06
C PHE A 229 -2.82 3.21 -6.23
N MET A 230 -3.32 2.14 -6.80
CA MET A 230 -3.39 0.81 -6.21
C MET A 230 -2.59 -0.18 -7.08
N PRO A 231 -1.77 -1.07 -6.49
CA PRO A 231 -1.08 -2.13 -7.23
C PRO A 231 -2.04 -3.02 -8.03
N TYR A 232 -1.58 -3.57 -9.16
CA TYR A 232 -2.41 -4.38 -10.07
C TYR A 232 -3.05 -5.63 -9.43
N ASP A 233 -2.47 -6.14 -8.34
CA ASP A 233 -2.91 -7.32 -7.61
C ASP A 233 -3.87 -6.99 -6.45
N THR A 234 -4.29 -5.73 -6.33
CA THR A 234 -5.36 -5.30 -5.42
C THR A 234 -6.61 -6.15 -5.63
N THR A 235 -7.25 -6.57 -4.53
CA THR A 235 -8.48 -7.37 -4.60
C THR A 235 -9.66 -6.50 -5.00
N GLU A 236 -10.66 -7.09 -5.68
CA GLU A 236 -11.90 -6.39 -6.05
C GLU A 236 -12.64 -5.83 -4.82
N GLU A 237 -12.62 -6.56 -3.70
CA GLU A 237 -13.18 -6.11 -2.42
C GLU A 237 -12.48 -4.84 -1.90
N LYS A 238 -11.14 -4.83 -1.88
CA LYS A 238 -10.35 -3.66 -1.44
C LYS A 238 -10.56 -2.49 -2.39
N PHE A 239 -10.54 -2.73 -3.70
CA PHE A 239 -10.79 -1.70 -4.71
C PHE A 239 -12.16 -1.03 -4.53
N ASN A 240 -13.22 -1.83 -4.39
CA ASN A 240 -14.58 -1.32 -4.18
C ASN A 240 -14.72 -0.55 -2.86
N ALA A 241 -14.11 -1.06 -1.78
CA ALA A 241 -14.09 -0.38 -0.49
C ALA A 241 -13.37 0.99 -0.59
N ILE A 242 -12.24 1.05 -1.30
CA ILE A 242 -11.51 2.30 -1.55
C ILE A 242 -12.36 3.27 -2.37
N ALA A 243 -12.98 2.83 -3.46
CA ALA A 243 -13.80 3.69 -4.30
C ALA A 243 -15.00 4.27 -3.52
N GLU A 244 -15.69 3.45 -2.72
CA GLU A 244 -16.79 3.90 -1.87
C GLU A 244 -16.30 4.86 -0.77
N TYR A 245 -15.13 4.61 -0.19
CA TYR A 245 -14.50 5.49 0.78
C TYR A 245 -14.18 6.86 0.16
N LEU A 246 -13.60 6.90 -1.04
CA LEU A 246 -13.32 8.15 -1.75
C LEU A 246 -14.62 8.91 -2.05
N TYR A 247 -15.64 8.25 -2.59
CA TYR A 247 -16.93 8.88 -2.86
C TYR A 247 -17.52 9.64 -1.66
N LYS A 248 -17.37 9.08 -0.45
CA LYS A 248 -17.89 9.70 0.78
C LYS A 248 -17.03 10.82 1.31
N ASN A 249 -15.72 10.80 1.07
CA ASN A 249 -14.75 11.61 1.82
C ASN A 249 -13.94 12.59 0.97
N VAL A 250 -13.67 12.29 -0.31
CA VAL A 250 -12.69 13.03 -1.13
C VAL A 250 -13.09 14.49 -1.35
N TYR A 251 -14.39 14.79 -1.51
CA TYR A 251 -14.88 16.17 -1.66
C TYR A 251 -15.32 16.84 -0.35
N THR A 252 -15.05 16.23 0.82
CA THR A 252 -15.38 16.81 2.14
C THR A 252 -14.34 17.83 2.60
N LEU A 253 -14.23 18.93 1.87
CA LEU A 253 -13.26 20.00 2.14
C LEU A 253 -13.73 20.87 3.32
N LYS A 254 -12.85 21.08 4.31
CA LYS A 254 -13.10 21.96 5.45
C LYS A 254 -12.20 23.18 5.37
N LYS A 255 -12.79 24.36 5.17
CA LYS A 255 -12.04 25.62 5.34
C LYS A 255 -11.70 25.78 6.81
N SER A 256 -10.43 25.90 7.16
CA SER A 256 -10.01 26.26 8.51
C SER A 256 -10.67 27.59 8.86
N LYS A 257 -11.38 27.68 9.99
CA LYS A 257 -11.96 28.96 10.42
C LYS A 257 -10.81 29.92 10.72
N SER A 258 -10.65 30.94 9.89
CA SER A 258 -9.79 32.10 10.15
C SER A 258 -10.26 32.89 11.36
#